data_AF-A0A1W2BI60-F1
#
_entry.id   AF-A0A1W2BI60-F1
#
_cell.length_a   1.000
_cell.length_b   1.000
_cell.length_c   1.000
_cell.angle_alpha   90.00
_cell.angle_beta   90.00
_cell.angle_gamma   90.00
#
_symmetry.space_group_name_H-M   'P 1'
#
loop_
_entity.id
_entity.type
_entity.pdbx_description
1 polymer ?
#
loop_
_entity_poly.entity_id
_entity_poly.type
_entity_poly.pdbx_seq_one_letter_code
_entity_poly.pdbx_strand_id
1 'polypeptide(L)'
;MPIDHLASNIAGAAPHARTLLASGEPLLWACFAQGLGLDHRGLDGARRAVTSALAKVPGKIVDEFKWNDEVPRGGAPDVPDDVVAYFHRNSQLAGEYIVKCLRPRCTLWMLTPNRLHVAQRIDPLEEDSKGKKGIQYEMQVRPLEPLFDIPRSQIAKLSVGSSGTFSTKYFLQMELIDGSGFEFICGSHDRAHYERLLALSLGAPE
;
A
#
# COMPACT_ATOMS: atom_id res chain seq x y z
N MET A 1 15.29 9.20 25.60
CA MET A 1 14.07 8.61 26.19
C MET A 1 13.52 7.62 25.17
N PRO A 2 13.30 6.35 25.51
CA PRO A 2 12.64 5.43 24.60
C PRO A 2 11.18 5.88 24.44
N ILE A 3 10.72 6.00 23.19
CA ILE A 3 9.29 6.11 22.91
C ILE A 3 8.75 4.72 23.19
N ASP A 4 8.09 4.54 24.34
CA ASP A 4 7.29 3.36 24.61
C ASP A 4 6.21 3.30 23.53
N HIS A 5 6.45 2.51 22.48
CA HIS A 5 5.41 2.13 21.54
C HIS A 5 4.33 1.42 22.34
N LEU A 6 3.28 2.15 22.71
CA LEU A 6 2.02 1.58 23.17
C LEU A 6 1.69 0.43 22.22
N ALA A 7 1.76 -0.81 22.72
CA ALA A 7 1.42 -1.98 21.95
C ALA A 7 0.00 -1.80 21.45
N SER A 8 -0.15 -1.54 20.14
CA SER A 8 -1.46 -1.38 19.53
C SER A 8 -2.22 -2.67 19.70
N ASN A 9 -3.46 -2.58 20.21
CA ASN A 9 -4.38 -3.71 20.32
C ASN A 9 -4.89 -4.23 18.97
N ILE A 10 -4.38 -3.71 17.87
CA ILE A 10 -4.86 -4.03 16.54
C ILE A 10 -4.10 -5.26 16.03
N ALA A 11 -4.85 -6.27 15.59
CA ALA A 11 -4.27 -7.46 14.98
C ALA A 11 -3.40 -7.08 13.75
N GLY A 12 -2.39 -7.90 13.44
CA GLY A 12 -1.55 -7.68 12.25
C GLY A 12 -2.32 -7.78 10.92
N ALA A 13 -1.63 -7.52 9.82
CA ALA A 13 -2.21 -7.60 8.47
C ALA A 13 -2.73 -9.00 8.10
N ALA A 14 -2.04 -10.07 8.53
CA ALA A 14 -2.44 -11.44 8.20
C ALA A 14 -3.79 -11.86 8.83
N PRO A 15 -4.05 -11.66 10.14
CA PRO A 15 -5.39 -11.90 10.70
C PRO A 15 -6.52 -11.14 10.00
N HIS A 16 -6.26 -9.88 9.62
CA HIS A 16 -7.21 -9.08 8.86
C HIS A 16 -7.44 -9.63 7.44
N ALA A 17 -6.40 -10.06 6.74
CA ALA A 17 -6.54 -10.67 5.42
C ALA A 17 -7.39 -11.93 5.49
N ARG A 18 -7.22 -12.76 6.53
CA ARG A 18 -7.97 -14.00 6.71
C ARG A 18 -9.48 -13.79 6.88
N THR A 19 -9.96 -12.61 7.26
CA THR A 19 -11.42 -12.36 7.31
C THR A 19 -12.03 -12.06 5.94
N LEU A 20 -11.21 -11.71 4.95
CA LEU A 20 -11.64 -11.39 3.59
C LEU A 20 -11.43 -12.54 2.60
N LEU A 21 -10.52 -13.47 2.91
CA LEU A 21 -10.22 -14.60 2.04
C LEU A 21 -11.25 -15.73 2.19
N ALA A 22 -11.50 -16.43 1.08
CA ALA A 22 -12.33 -17.64 1.12
C ALA A 22 -11.68 -18.71 2.00
N SER A 23 -12.50 -19.58 2.59
CA SER A 23 -12.00 -20.69 3.39
C SER A 23 -11.06 -21.57 2.56
N GLY A 24 -9.86 -21.82 3.07
CA GLY A 24 -8.82 -22.59 2.38
C GLY A 24 -8.00 -21.81 1.34
N GLU A 25 -8.31 -20.54 1.05
CA GLU A 25 -7.48 -19.74 0.17
C GLU A 25 -6.11 -19.42 0.84
N PRO A 26 -4.97 -19.79 0.22
CA PRO A 26 -3.66 -19.49 0.79
C PRO A 26 -3.38 -17.98 0.77
N LEU A 27 -2.86 -17.47 1.89
CA LEU A 27 -2.28 -16.14 1.97
C LEU A 27 -0.78 -16.28 1.76
N LEU A 28 -0.18 -15.50 0.86
CA LEU A 28 1.28 -15.48 0.66
C LEU A 28 1.92 -14.40 1.54
N TRP A 29 1.33 -13.20 1.53
CA TRP A 29 1.68 -12.13 2.46
C TRP A 29 0.57 -11.09 2.49
N ALA A 30 0.57 -10.27 3.55
CA ALA A 30 -0.28 -9.10 3.65
C ALA A 30 0.47 -7.95 4.34
N CYS A 31 0.20 -6.71 3.93
CA CYS A 31 0.69 -5.51 4.59
C CYS A 31 -0.39 -4.42 4.60
N PHE A 32 -0.42 -3.64 5.67
CA PHE A 32 -1.15 -2.38 5.67
C PHE A 32 -0.28 -1.29 5.05
N ALA A 33 -0.91 -0.45 4.22
CA ALA A 33 -0.35 0.79 3.72
C ALA A 33 -1.07 1.97 4.37
N GLN A 34 -0.32 2.83 5.04
CA GLN A 34 -0.76 4.08 5.65
C GLN A 34 -0.68 5.24 4.66
N GLY A 35 0.32 5.22 3.79
CA GLY A 35 0.53 6.20 2.72
C GLY A 35 0.54 5.55 1.33
N LEU A 36 0.00 6.28 0.35
CA LEU A 36 0.04 5.92 -1.07
C LEU A 36 0.75 7.03 -1.85
N GLY A 37 1.86 6.70 -2.49
CA GLY A 37 2.63 7.58 -3.35
C GLY A 37 2.37 7.34 -4.84
N LEU A 38 2.70 8.33 -5.67
CA LEU A 38 2.71 8.23 -7.13
C LEU A 38 4.11 8.58 -7.65
N ASP A 39 4.69 7.72 -8.49
CA ASP A 39 6.00 7.93 -9.13
C ASP A 39 5.87 7.90 -10.66
N HIS A 40 6.27 9.00 -11.29
CA HIS A 40 6.25 9.15 -12.75
C HIS A 40 7.63 8.92 -13.34
N ARG A 41 8.02 7.66 -13.50
CA ARG A 41 9.33 7.29 -14.07
C ARG A 41 9.40 7.57 -15.57
N GLY A 42 10.30 8.47 -15.96
CA GLY A 42 10.57 8.79 -17.36
C GLY A 42 9.58 9.78 -17.98
N LEU A 43 8.94 10.62 -17.17
CA LEU A 43 7.92 11.57 -17.60
C LEU A 43 8.27 13.01 -17.18
N ASP A 44 9.41 13.53 -17.63
CA ASP A 44 9.75 14.96 -17.48
C ASP A 44 8.70 15.91 -18.14
N GLY A 45 7.75 15.38 -18.92
CA GLY A 45 6.71 16.15 -19.62
C GLY A 45 5.25 15.68 -19.47
N ALA A 46 4.95 14.61 -18.71
CA ALA A 46 3.59 14.03 -18.68
C ALA A 46 2.77 14.30 -17.41
N ARG A 47 3.17 15.29 -16.60
CA ARG A 47 2.34 15.84 -15.50
C ARG A 47 0.88 16.12 -15.94
N ARG A 48 0.65 16.48 -17.21
CA ARG A 48 -0.68 16.74 -17.81
C ARG A 48 -1.55 15.51 -18.06
N ALA A 49 -0.97 14.32 -18.31
CA ALA A 49 -1.74 13.16 -18.73
C ALA A 49 -2.45 12.49 -17.55
N VAL A 50 -1.78 12.40 -16.40
CA VAL A 50 -2.34 11.81 -15.17
C VAL A 50 -3.37 12.74 -14.54
N THR A 51 -3.12 14.06 -14.55
CA THR A 51 -4.16 15.05 -14.24
C THR A 51 -5.35 14.93 -15.18
N SER A 52 -5.15 14.64 -16.48
CA SER A 52 -6.29 14.44 -17.40
C SER A 52 -7.06 13.14 -17.17
N ALA A 53 -6.41 12.06 -16.72
CA ALA A 53 -7.06 10.80 -16.36
C ALA A 53 -7.82 10.95 -15.03
N LEU A 54 -7.20 11.57 -14.03
CA LEU A 54 -7.81 11.91 -12.74
C LEU A 54 -8.95 12.93 -12.90
N ALA A 55 -8.83 13.90 -13.82
CA ALA A 55 -9.88 14.88 -14.12
C ALA A 55 -11.07 14.28 -14.90
N LYS A 56 -10.90 13.10 -15.50
CA LYS A 56 -12.00 12.34 -16.12
C LYS A 56 -12.72 11.44 -15.10
N VAL A 57 -12.17 11.28 -13.89
CA VAL A 57 -12.88 10.59 -12.80
C VAL A 57 -13.92 11.57 -12.24
N PRO A 58 -15.23 11.23 -12.25
CA PRO A 58 -16.26 12.12 -11.73
C PRO A 58 -16.09 12.37 -10.23
N GLY A 59 -15.98 13.64 -9.82
CA GLY A 59 -15.82 14.05 -8.42
C GLY A 59 -14.58 14.92 -8.23
N LYS A 60 -14.54 15.71 -7.14
CA LYS A 60 -13.47 16.69 -6.78
C LYS A 60 -12.12 16.04 -6.41
N ILE A 61 -11.73 14.97 -7.11
CA ILE A 61 -10.63 14.06 -6.77
C ILE A 61 -9.26 14.71 -7.02
N VAL A 62 -9.18 15.59 -8.01
CA VAL A 62 -7.93 16.31 -8.36
C VAL A 62 -7.51 17.29 -7.26
N ASP A 63 -8.46 17.83 -6.49
CA ASP A 63 -8.18 18.78 -5.39
C ASP A 63 -7.80 18.06 -4.07
N GLU A 64 -8.26 16.82 -3.85
CA GLU A 64 -7.93 16.00 -2.68
C GLU A 64 -6.56 15.31 -2.81
N PHE A 65 -6.16 14.94 -4.03
CA PHE A 65 -4.78 14.57 -4.34
C PHE A 65 -3.93 15.84 -4.39
N LYS A 66 -3.59 16.41 -3.22
CA LYS A 66 -2.54 17.42 -3.14
C LYS A 66 -1.25 16.82 -3.67
N TRP A 67 -0.98 17.09 -4.95
CA TRP A 67 0.27 16.81 -5.63
C TRP A 67 1.37 17.53 -4.86
N ASN A 68 2.10 16.80 -4.03
CA ASN A 68 3.08 17.36 -3.09
C ASN A 68 4.37 17.75 -3.82
N ASP A 69 4.31 18.81 -4.62
CA ASP A 69 5.50 19.55 -5.03
C ASP A 69 5.70 20.83 -4.17
N GLU A 70 4.66 21.34 -3.47
CA GLU A 70 4.72 22.65 -2.79
C GLU A 70 3.96 22.78 -1.44
N VAL A 71 3.59 21.69 -0.74
CA VAL A 71 3.01 21.86 0.62
C VAL A 71 4.14 22.20 1.61
N PRO A 72 4.10 23.38 2.29
CA PRO A 72 5.03 23.64 3.38
C PRO A 72 4.80 22.58 4.45
N ARG A 73 5.85 21.81 4.76
CA ARG A 73 5.83 20.71 5.76
C ARG A 73 5.48 21.26 7.14
N GLY A 74 4.19 21.40 7.40
CA GLY A 74 3.63 21.85 8.66
C GLY A 74 3.35 20.67 9.59
N GLY A 75 4.32 20.37 10.46
CA GLY A 75 4.05 19.95 11.85
C GLY A 75 3.81 18.48 12.19
N ALA A 76 3.65 17.55 11.24
CA ALA A 76 3.65 16.11 11.52
C ALA A 76 4.88 15.45 10.85
N PRO A 77 5.57 14.50 11.52
CA PRO A 77 6.66 13.77 10.87
C PRO A 77 6.12 13.07 9.61
N ASP A 78 6.79 13.27 8.48
CA ASP A 78 6.46 12.65 7.20
C ASP A 78 6.37 11.12 7.39
N VAL A 79 5.15 10.57 7.43
CA VAL A 79 4.97 9.12 7.37
C VAL A 79 5.36 8.72 5.95
N PRO A 80 6.41 7.91 5.74
CA PRO A 80 6.82 7.52 4.40
C PRO A 80 5.69 6.75 3.71
N ASP A 81 5.55 6.94 2.39
CA ASP A 81 4.62 6.14 1.60
C ASP A 81 4.97 4.65 1.72
N ASP A 82 3.97 3.82 2.03
CA ASP A 82 4.15 2.37 2.17
C ASP A 82 3.92 1.65 0.84
N VAL A 83 3.15 2.25 -0.06
CA VAL A 83 2.93 1.76 -1.43
C VAL A 83 3.07 2.91 -2.41
N VAL A 84 3.94 2.76 -3.40
CA VAL A 84 4.13 3.75 -4.47
C VAL A 84 3.70 3.14 -5.80
N ALA A 85 2.69 3.72 -6.44
CA ALA A 85 2.32 3.32 -7.79
C ALA A 85 3.22 4.04 -8.80
N TYR A 86 3.85 3.29 -9.72
CA TYR A 86 4.70 3.86 -10.77
C TYR A 86 4.13 3.66 -12.16
N PHE A 87 4.41 4.62 -13.04
CA PHE A 87 3.84 4.67 -14.38
C PHE A 87 4.90 5.00 -15.44
N HIS A 88 4.62 4.58 -16.66
CA HIS A 88 5.34 4.99 -17.86
C HIS A 88 4.38 5.66 -18.85
N ARG A 89 4.92 6.31 -19.89
CA ARG A 89 4.14 7.13 -20.85
C ARG A 89 2.91 6.42 -21.43
N ASN A 90 3.00 5.10 -21.62
CA ASN A 90 1.96 4.27 -22.24
C ASN A 90 1.43 3.16 -21.30
N SER A 91 1.68 3.28 -19.99
CA SER A 91 1.39 2.23 -18.99
C SER A 91 0.58 2.84 -17.86
N GLN A 92 -0.68 2.43 -17.73
CA GLN A 92 -1.68 3.10 -16.90
C GLN A 92 -2.45 2.15 -15.97
N LEU A 93 -2.27 0.82 -16.05
CA LEU A 93 -3.05 -0.13 -15.23
C LEU A 93 -2.90 0.13 -13.73
N ALA A 94 -1.68 0.39 -13.24
CA ALA A 94 -1.48 0.76 -11.85
C ALA A 94 -2.26 2.03 -11.45
N GLY A 95 -2.47 2.94 -12.41
CA GLY A 95 -3.20 4.19 -12.25
C GLY A 95 -4.68 3.92 -12.04
N GLU A 96 -5.24 3.03 -12.87
CA GLU A 96 -6.65 2.60 -12.76
C GLU A 96 -6.95 1.89 -11.44
N TYR A 97 -5.98 1.20 -10.86
CA TYR A 97 -6.12 0.58 -9.54
C TYR A 97 -5.93 1.57 -8.40
N ILE A 98 -4.88 2.40 -8.43
CA ILE A 98 -4.58 3.31 -7.30
C ILE A 98 -5.67 4.37 -7.11
N VAL A 99 -6.38 4.77 -8.18
CA VAL A 99 -7.56 5.67 -8.09
C VAL A 99 -8.79 5.02 -7.47
N LYS A 100 -8.73 3.73 -7.10
CA LYS A 100 -9.78 3.09 -6.28
C LYS A 100 -9.44 3.17 -4.80
N CYS A 101 -8.21 3.55 -4.45
CA CYS A 101 -7.74 3.72 -3.08
C CYS A 101 -7.85 5.17 -2.56
N LEU A 102 -8.74 6.00 -3.13
CA LEU A 102 -8.79 7.46 -2.91
C LEU A 102 -9.08 7.89 -1.46
N ARG A 103 -9.43 6.94 -0.58
CA ARG A 103 -9.43 7.12 0.87
C ARG A 103 -8.26 6.33 1.47
N PRO A 104 -7.01 6.80 1.33
CA PRO A 104 -5.81 5.98 1.47
C PRO A 104 -5.53 5.50 2.90
N ARG A 105 -6.34 5.91 3.88
CA ARG A 105 -6.04 5.64 5.28
C ARG A 105 -6.25 4.15 5.57
N CYS A 106 -5.13 3.45 5.68
CA CYS A 106 -5.04 2.04 6.06
C CYS A 106 -5.69 1.11 5.02
N THR A 107 -5.10 1.05 3.83
CA THR A 107 -5.43 0.00 2.86
C THR A 107 -4.68 -1.28 3.22
N LEU A 108 -5.37 -2.41 3.19
CA LEU A 108 -4.78 -3.73 3.31
C LEU A 108 -4.51 -4.27 1.91
N TRP A 109 -3.25 -4.57 1.64
CA TRP A 109 -2.79 -5.24 0.42
C TRP A 109 -2.40 -6.67 0.78
N MET A 110 -2.99 -7.65 0.10
CA MET A 110 -2.71 -9.06 0.37
C MET A 110 -2.55 -9.83 -0.93
N LEU A 111 -1.50 -10.65 -1.01
CA LEU A 111 -1.23 -11.48 -2.16
C LEU A 111 -1.65 -12.92 -1.87
N THR A 112 -2.41 -13.50 -2.79
CA THR A 112 -2.72 -14.93 -2.85
C THR A 112 -2.13 -15.52 -4.13
N PRO A 113 -2.13 -16.86 -4.31
CA PRO A 113 -1.72 -17.46 -5.57
C PRO A 113 -2.50 -16.96 -6.79
N ASN A 114 -3.74 -16.50 -6.58
CA ASN A 114 -4.67 -16.17 -7.66
C ASN A 114 -4.76 -14.67 -7.96
N ARG A 115 -4.47 -13.80 -6.98
CA ARG A 115 -4.66 -12.35 -7.11
C ARG A 115 -3.94 -11.57 -6.03
N LEU A 116 -3.77 -10.27 -6.27
CA LEU A 116 -3.55 -9.28 -5.22
C LEU A 116 -4.91 -8.69 -4.87
N HIS A 117 -5.37 -8.93 -3.64
CA HIS A 117 -6.62 -8.38 -3.12
C HIS A 117 -6.33 -7.12 -2.31
N VAL A 118 -7.12 -6.07 -2.53
CA VAL A 118 -6.98 -4.79 -1.83
C VAL A 118 -8.29 -4.44 -1.14
N ALA A 119 -8.19 -4.05 0.13
CA ALA A 119 -9.31 -3.63 0.95
C ALA A 119 -8.98 -2.37 1.74
N GLN A 120 -9.99 -1.65 2.22
CA GLN A 120 -9.84 -0.48 3.08
C GLN A 120 -10.49 -0.70 4.44
N ARG A 121 -9.94 -0.09 5.49
CA ARG A 121 -10.58 -0.06 6.80
C ARG A 121 -11.79 0.88 6.79
N ILE A 122 -12.91 0.43 7.34
CA ILE A 122 -14.17 1.22 7.35
C ILE A 122 -14.46 1.92 8.68
N ASP A 123 -13.72 1.60 9.74
CA ASP A 123 -13.98 2.20 11.04
C ASP A 123 -13.79 3.72 11.02
N PRO A 124 -14.63 4.46 11.75
CA PRO A 124 -14.34 5.85 12.05
C PRO A 124 -12.94 5.94 12.64
N LEU A 125 -12.17 6.93 12.20
CA LEU A 125 -10.98 7.34 12.94
C LEU A 125 -11.47 7.83 14.30
N GLU A 126 -11.52 6.94 15.29
CA GLU A 126 -11.52 7.39 16.67
C GLU A 126 -10.21 8.17 16.82
N GLU A 127 -10.32 9.51 16.87
CA GLU A 127 -9.21 10.34 17.30
C GLU A 127 -8.78 9.79 18.66
N ASP A 128 -7.54 9.30 18.73
CA ASP A 128 -6.95 8.65 19.90
C ASP A 128 -7.39 9.37 21.16
N SER A 129 -8.43 8.82 21.79
CA SER A 129 -9.09 9.42 22.91
C SER A 129 -8.15 9.22 24.08
N LYS A 130 -7.33 10.25 24.31
CA LYS A 130 -6.35 10.33 25.40
C LYS A 130 -6.99 9.88 26.70
N GLY A 131 -6.61 8.68 27.14
CA GLY A 131 -6.79 8.23 28.51
C GLY A 131 -7.91 7.23 28.71
N LYS A 132 -7.53 5.95 28.75
CA LYS A 132 -8.05 5.01 29.75
C LYS A 132 -6.98 3.94 30.01
N LYS A 133 -6.36 4.03 31.18
CA LYS A 133 -5.39 3.04 31.69
C LYS A 133 -6.16 1.80 32.16
N GLY A 134 -5.82 0.65 31.59
CA GLY A 134 -6.15 -0.66 32.13
C GLY A 134 -7.27 -1.39 31.39
N ILE A 135 -6.94 -2.07 30.29
CA ILE A 135 -7.82 -3.07 29.65
C ILE A 135 -6.94 -4.18 29.08
N GLN A 136 -7.39 -5.43 29.22
CA GLN A 136 -6.80 -6.60 28.58
C GLN A 136 -6.65 -6.38 27.07
N TYR A 137 -5.49 -6.75 26.52
CA TYR A 137 -5.15 -6.53 25.12
C TYR A 137 -5.74 -7.66 24.26
N GLU A 138 -7.06 -7.68 24.07
CA GLU A 138 -7.66 -8.55 23.07
C GLU A 138 -7.34 -7.98 21.69
N MET A 139 -6.60 -8.74 20.86
CA MET A 139 -6.25 -8.30 19.51
C MET A 139 -7.53 -8.12 18.69
N GLN A 140 -7.84 -6.87 18.36
CA GLN A 140 -9.02 -6.52 17.59
C GLN A 140 -8.72 -6.60 16.09
N VAL A 141 -9.50 -7.42 15.38
CA VAL A 141 -9.59 -7.36 13.92
C VAL A 141 -10.62 -6.30 13.58
N ARG A 142 -10.17 -5.27 12.86
CA ARG A 142 -10.98 -4.16 12.39
C ARG A 142 -11.73 -4.53 11.12
N PRO A 143 -13.00 -4.11 10.94
CA PRO A 143 -13.73 -4.36 9.71
C PRO A 143 -13.08 -3.70 8.50
N LEU A 144 -13.17 -4.41 7.38
CA LEU A 144 -12.58 -4.05 6.09
C LEU A 144 -13.64 -4.14 5.00
N GLU A 145 -13.53 -3.27 4.01
CA GLU A 145 -14.32 -3.27 2.78
C GLU A 145 -13.40 -3.60 1.59
N PRO A 146 -13.69 -4.66 0.83
CA PRO A 146 -12.98 -4.96 -0.41
C PRO A 146 -13.08 -3.81 -1.42
N LEU A 147 -11.95 -3.45 -2.04
CA LEU A 147 -11.89 -2.42 -3.07
C LEU A 147 -11.79 -3.02 -4.47
N PHE A 148 -10.78 -3.85 -4.70
CA PHE A 148 -10.54 -4.48 -6.00
C PHE A 148 -9.59 -5.68 -5.88
N ASP A 149 -9.57 -6.46 -6.95
CA ASP A 149 -8.59 -7.49 -7.20
C ASP A 149 -7.73 -7.12 -8.41
N ILE A 150 -6.42 -7.36 -8.31
CA ILE A 150 -5.51 -7.46 -9.46
C ILE A 150 -5.29 -8.95 -9.74
N PRO A 151 -5.85 -9.50 -10.83
CA PRO A 151 -5.67 -10.91 -11.16
C PRO A 151 -4.20 -11.26 -11.33
N ARG A 152 -3.79 -12.48 -10.94
CA ARG A 152 -2.40 -12.94 -11.12
C ARG A 152 -1.94 -12.83 -12.58
N SER A 153 -2.86 -13.02 -13.54
CA SER A 153 -2.58 -12.88 -14.98
C SER A 153 -2.21 -11.46 -15.42
N GLN A 154 -2.47 -10.43 -14.60
CA GLN A 154 -2.05 -9.05 -14.85
C GLN A 154 -0.71 -8.72 -14.20
N ILE A 155 -0.18 -9.59 -13.33
CA ILE A 155 1.12 -9.40 -12.68
C ILE A 155 2.19 -10.04 -13.56
N ALA A 156 2.99 -9.22 -14.22
CA ALA A 156 4.04 -9.67 -15.12
C ALA A 156 5.27 -10.15 -14.34
N LYS A 157 5.66 -9.41 -13.30
CA LYS A 157 6.90 -9.66 -12.58
C LYS A 157 6.83 -9.20 -11.14
N LEU A 158 7.55 -9.92 -10.28
CA LEU A 158 7.85 -9.53 -8.91
C LEU A 158 9.36 -9.56 -8.72
N SER A 159 9.92 -8.54 -8.07
CA SER A 159 11.36 -8.45 -7.79
C SER A 159 11.65 -7.61 -6.56
N VAL A 160 12.83 -7.78 -5.97
CA VAL A 160 13.31 -6.87 -4.92
C VAL A 160 14.06 -5.71 -5.57
N GLY A 161 13.60 -4.49 -5.31
CA GLY A 161 14.28 -3.26 -5.72
C GLY A 161 15.02 -2.61 -4.55
N SER A 162 15.86 -1.62 -4.86
CA SER A 162 16.51 -0.76 -3.87
C SER A 162 16.55 0.68 -4.36
N SER A 163 16.18 1.63 -3.51
CA SER A 163 16.33 3.06 -3.78
C SER A 163 17.73 3.54 -3.37
N GLY A 164 18.47 4.12 -4.32
CA GLY A 164 19.86 4.56 -4.13
C GLY A 164 20.02 5.99 -3.59
N THR A 165 18.92 6.74 -3.42
CA THR A 165 19.04 8.21 -3.38
C THR A 165 19.52 8.75 -2.03
N PHE A 166 19.05 8.29 -0.86
CA PHE A 166 19.50 8.87 0.44
C PHE A 166 19.45 7.94 1.66
N SER A 167 19.00 6.70 1.49
CA SER A 167 19.11 5.59 2.46
C SER A 167 18.74 4.35 1.67
N THR A 168 19.48 3.26 1.79
CA THR A 168 19.14 2.02 1.06
C THR A 168 17.79 1.51 1.57
N LYS A 169 16.72 1.90 0.90
CA LYS A 169 15.38 1.37 1.11
C LYS A 169 15.17 0.26 0.12
N TYR A 170 15.02 -0.96 0.62
CA TYR A 170 14.55 -2.07 -0.19
C TYR A 170 13.02 -2.03 -0.27
N PHE A 171 12.48 -2.57 -1.35
CA PHE A 171 11.05 -2.70 -1.55
C PHE A 171 10.75 -3.93 -2.38
N LEU A 172 9.54 -4.47 -2.24
CA LEU A 172 9.02 -5.45 -3.18
C LEU A 172 8.41 -4.68 -4.35
N GLN A 173 8.94 -4.88 -5.55
CA GLN A 173 8.40 -4.32 -6.77
C GLN A 173 7.47 -5.33 -7.44
N MET A 174 6.27 -4.89 -7.78
CA MET A 174 5.34 -5.61 -8.63
C MET A 174 5.18 -4.84 -9.94
N GLU A 175 5.43 -5.50 -11.07
CA GLU A 175 5.23 -4.97 -12.42
C GLU A 175 4.00 -5.64 -13.03
N LEU A 176 3.12 -4.85 -13.62
CA LEU A 176 1.95 -5.29 -14.36
C LEU A 176 2.30 -5.53 -15.82
N ILE A 177 1.42 -6.23 -16.54
CA ILE A 177 1.61 -6.59 -17.96
C ILE A 177 1.82 -5.41 -18.91
N ASP A 178 1.41 -4.19 -18.53
CA ASP A 178 1.63 -2.99 -19.33
C ASP A 178 2.94 -2.26 -18.97
N GLY A 179 3.70 -2.77 -18.00
CA GLY A 179 4.94 -2.18 -17.47
C GLY A 179 4.74 -1.15 -16.35
N SER A 180 3.51 -0.77 -16.01
CA SER A 180 3.24 0.01 -14.78
C SER A 180 3.27 -0.89 -13.55
N GLY A 181 3.26 -0.34 -12.34
CA GLY A 181 3.24 -1.22 -11.16
C GLY A 181 3.23 -0.52 -9.82
N PHE A 182 3.63 -1.29 -8.80
CA PHE A 182 3.64 -0.87 -7.40
C PHE A 182 4.95 -1.23 -6.72
N GLU A 183 5.39 -0.39 -5.80
CA GLU A 183 6.51 -0.63 -4.90
C GLU A 183 5.99 -0.67 -3.47
N PHE A 184 6.22 -1.78 -2.77
CA PHE A 184 5.79 -2.00 -1.40
C PHE A 184 6.95 -1.80 -0.45
N ILE A 185 6.85 -0.78 0.41
CA ILE A 185 7.82 -0.37 1.42
C ILE A 185 7.26 -0.78 2.79
N CYS A 186 7.22 -2.09 3.07
CA CYS A 186 6.52 -2.69 4.21
C CYS A 186 7.22 -2.48 5.57
N GLY A 187 7.66 -1.27 5.90
CA GLY A 187 8.20 -0.91 7.22
C GLY A 187 9.53 -1.57 7.60
N SER A 188 10.20 -2.25 6.67
CA SER A 188 11.51 -2.87 6.87
C SER A 188 12.59 -2.21 6.02
N HIS A 189 13.79 -2.07 6.57
CA HIS A 189 15.00 -1.68 5.84
C HIS A 189 15.89 -2.88 5.47
N ASP A 190 15.49 -4.09 5.86
CA ASP A 190 16.25 -5.30 5.63
C ASP A 190 15.91 -5.91 4.26
N ARG A 191 16.93 -6.13 3.43
CA ARG A 191 16.79 -6.81 2.14
C ARG A 191 16.23 -8.22 2.28
N ALA A 192 16.68 -8.96 3.31
CA ALA A 192 16.27 -10.35 3.52
C ALA A 192 14.77 -10.46 3.77
N HIS A 193 14.16 -9.46 4.41
CA HIS A 193 12.71 -9.36 4.54
C HIS A 193 12.01 -9.36 3.18
N TYR A 194 12.45 -8.51 2.24
CA TYR A 194 11.83 -8.43 0.90
C TYR A 194 12.15 -9.64 0.03
N GLU A 195 13.33 -10.26 0.19
CA GLU A 195 13.65 -11.53 -0.47
C GLU A 195 12.74 -12.66 0.02
N ARG A 196 12.41 -12.68 1.33
CA ARG A 196 11.40 -13.60 1.86
C ARG A 196 10.02 -13.33 1.25
N LEU A 197 9.57 -12.07 1.20
CA LEU A 197 8.29 -11.73 0.56
C LEU A 197 8.26 -12.14 -0.92
N LEU A 198 9.36 -11.93 -1.65
CA LEU A 198 9.50 -12.38 -3.03
C LEU A 198 9.39 -13.91 -3.13
N ALA A 199 10.11 -14.65 -2.30
CA ALA A 199 10.05 -16.11 -2.28
C ALA A 199 8.63 -16.63 -2.03
N LEU A 200 7.93 -16.08 -1.03
CA LEU A 200 6.52 -16.39 -0.76
C LEU A 200 5.64 -16.09 -1.97
N SER A 201 5.86 -14.93 -2.61
CA SER A 201 5.12 -14.53 -3.81
C SER A 201 5.32 -15.47 -5.00
N LEU A 202 6.41 -16.23 -5.01
CA LEU A 202 6.76 -17.23 -6.03
C LEU A 202 6.39 -18.66 -5.61
N GLY A 203 5.69 -18.84 -4.48
CA GLY A 203 5.18 -20.12 -4.02
C GLY A 203 6.11 -20.90 -3.08
N ALA A 204 7.11 -20.25 -2.49
CA ALA A 204 7.87 -20.86 -1.39
C ALA A 204 6.94 -21.10 -0.18
N PRO A 205 7.18 -22.17 0.62
CA PRO A 205 6.45 -22.40 1.86
C PRO A 205 6.69 -21.27 2.89
N GLU A 206 5.69 -21.02 3.75
CA GLU A 206 5.74 -19.98 4.82
C GLU A 206 6.81 -20.22 5.89
#